data_AF-F5P295-F1
#
_entry.id   AF-F5P295-F1
#
_cell.length_a   1.000
_cell.length_b   1.000
_cell.length_c   1.000
_cell.angle_alpha   90.00
_cell.angle_beta   90.00
_cell.angle_gamma   90.00
#
_symmetry.space_group_name_H-M   'P 1'
#
loop_
_entity.id
_entity.type
_entity.pdbx_description
1 polymer ?
#
loop_
_entity_poly.entity_id
_entity_poly.type
_entity_poly.pdbx_seq_one_letter_code
_entity_poly.pdbx_strand_id
1 'polypeptide(L)'
;MNIEKSRLISEAAPHLNAYQGTINGNEFATIVPVIPGHIGGRETNIVSAKALHKALGVGKDFSTWITDRISEYDFTIGHDYSVHKTISPNLGKSPNGVAYSKIKQSGRPGKDYLLSVGMAKELAMVERTEQGRAIRRYFIQCEEELQRSVPEIAARYRRQLKARISAANNFKPMCDALNMARAELGKTTQQRHYSNESNMIARIVLGGMTAKQWAQANGITGEPRDSMNAAQLEHLAYLESTNITLIDMGMEYEQRKGELTRLSQRWLAKRLEVNHA
;
A
#
# COMPACT_ATOMS: atom_id res chain seq x y z
N MET A 1 -1.26 -67.90 -35.88
CA MET A 1 -0.49 -67.55 -34.68
C MET A 1 -0.40 -66.03 -34.62
N ASN A 2 -0.97 -65.27 -33.70
CA ASN A 2 -1.82 -65.55 -32.54
C ASN A 2 -3.00 -64.56 -32.55
N ILE A 3 -4.07 -64.97 -31.89
CA ILE A 3 -5.30 -64.23 -31.64
C ILE A 3 -5.14 -63.44 -30.33
N GLU A 4 -5.69 -62.23 -30.26
CA GLU A 4 -6.40 -61.60 -29.11
C GLU A 4 -6.68 -60.14 -29.51
N LYS A 5 -7.90 -59.71 -29.89
CA LYS A 5 -9.17 -59.55 -29.15
C LYS A 5 -9.03 -58.89 -27.78
N SER A 6 -9.36 -57.59 -27.70
CA SER A 6 -10.35 -57.10 -26.73
C SER A 6 -10.86 -55.70 -27.10
N ARG A 7 -12.18 -55.61 -27.25
CA ARG A 7 -12.99 -54.37 -27.27
C ARG A 7 -13.43 -54.07 -25.84
N LEU A 8 -13.80 -52.80 -25.57
CA LEU A 8 -15.03 -52.33 -24.87
C LEU A 8 -14.69 -51.02 -24.12
N ILE A 9 -15.22 -49.87 -24.58
CA ILE A 9 -16.45 -49.18 -24.15
C ILE A 9 -16.20 -48.18 -22.99
N SER A 10 -16.74 -46.98 -23.24
CA SER A 10 -17.02 -45.80 -22.41
C SER A 10 -16.76 -45.85 -20.91
N GLU A 11 -16.22 -44.75 -20.38
CA GLU A 11 -17.02 -43.86 -19.53
C GLU A 11 -16.36 -42.48 -19.43
N ALA A 12 -17.16 -41.46 -19.69
CA ALA A 12 -16.85 -40.07 -19.40
C ALA A 12 -17.44 -39.74 -18.02
N ALA A 13 -16.64 -39.25 -17.09
CA ALA A 13 -17.01 -38.30 -16.04
C ALA A 13 -15.77 -37.83 -15.25
N PRO A 14 -15.78 -36.63 -14.66
CA PRO A 14 -14.60 -35.87 -14.30
C PRO A 14 -14.14 -36.17 -12.88
N HIS A 15 -12.83 -36.34 -12.67
CA HIS A 15 -12.28 -36.24 -11.32
C HIS A 15 -12.09 -34.77 -10.96
N LEU A 16 -13.19 -34.16 -10.50
CA LEU A 16 -13.18 -33.12 -9.48
C LEU A 16 -12.77 -33.74 -8.14
N ASN A 17 -12.12 -32.91 -7.31
CA ASN A 17 -11.68 -33.11 -5.92
C ASN A 17 -10.21 -33.60 -5.81
N ALA A 18 -9.30 -32.88 -5.16
CA ALA A 18 -9.48 -31.98 -4.03
C ALA A 18 -8.58 -30.74 -4.14
N TYR A 19 -9.22 -29.57 -4.19
CA TYR A 19 -8.63 -28.33 -3.72
C TYR A 19 -8.46 -28.43 -2.21
N GLN A 20 -7.23 -28.70 -1.77
CA GLN A 20 -6.74 -28.38 -0.43
C GLN A 20 -5.20 -28.42 -0.44
N GLY A 21 -4.63 -27.62 -1.34
CA GLY A 21 -3.23 -27.20 -1.23
C GLY A 21 -3.21 -25.87 -0.49
N THR A 22 -2.91 -25.91 0.80
CA THR A 22 -2.55 -24.74 1.60
C THR A 22 -1.56 -23.88 0.82
N ILE A 23 -1.95 -22.70 0.34
CA ILE A 23 -1.02 -21.74 -0.26
C ILE A 23 -0.18 -21.14 0.87
N ASN A 24 0.75 -21.94 1.41
CA ASN A 24 1.85 -21.50 2.26
C ASN A 24 3.12 -21.56 1.41
N GLY A 25 3.14 -20.78 0.33
CA GLY A 25 4.32 -20.57 -0.51
C GLY A 25 4.65 -19.10 -0.50
N ASN A 26 5.34 -18.62 0.53
CA ASN A 26 5.85 -17.25 0.52
C ASN A 26 7.03 -17.21 -0.45
N GLU A 27 6.79 -17.11 -1.76
CA GLU A 27 7.84 -17.14 -2.79
C GLU A 27 8.88 -16.01 -2.59
N PHE A 28 8.50 -14.92 -1.93
CA PHE A 28 9.46 -13.89 -1.50
C PHE A 28 10.51 -14.42 -0.51
N ALA A 29 10.20 -15.49 0.24
CA ALA A 29 11.14 -16.20 1.10
C ALA A 29 12.30 -16.87 0.33
N THR A 30 12.14 -17.10 -0.98
CA THR A 30 13.24 -17.57 -1.84
C THR A 30 14.30 -16.49 -2.05
N ILE A 31 13.93 -15.22 -1.92
CA ILE A 31 14.82 -14.07 -2.08
C ILE A 31 15.44 -13.68 -0.74
N VAL A 32 14.62 -13.58 0.31
CA VAL A 32 15.07 -13.24 1.66
C VAL A 32 14.28 -14.05 2.69
N PRO A 33 14.93 -14.66 3.70
CA PRO A 33 14.22 -15.39 4.74
C PRO A 33 13.12 -14.54 5.39
N VAL A 34 11.89 -15.04 5.30
CA VAL A 34 10.74 -14.46 6.00
C VAL A 34 10.49 -15.30 7.24
N ILE A 35 10.49 -14.65 8.39
CA ILE A 35 10.29 -15.32 9.69
C ILE A 35 9.06 -14.72 10.40
N PRO A 36 8.36 -15.49 11.25
CA PRO A 36 7.38 -14.92 12.16
C PRO A 36 8.04 -13.96 13.15
N GLY A 37 7.36 -12.87 13.48
CA GLY A 37 7.80 -11.91 14.49
C GLY A 37 6.73 -10.88 14.82
N HIS A 38 7.14 -9.76 15.42
CA HIS A 38 6.22 -8.73 15.87
C HIS A 38 6.63 -7.34 15.35
N ILE A 39 5.66 -6.59 14.84
CA ILE A 39 5.79 -5.17 14.51
C ILE A 39 4.64 -4.43 15.20
N GLY A 40 4.96 -3.41 16.00
CA GLY A 40 3.95 -2.63 16.73
C GLY A 40 3.07 -3.46 17.67
N GLY A 41 3.57 -4.58 18.19
CA GLY A 41 2.81 -5.50 19.03
C GLY A 41 1.88 -6.45 18.28
N ARG A 42 1.86 -6.42 16.95
CA ARG A 42 1.08 -7.34 16.10
C ARG A 42 1.98 -8.47 15.59
N GLU A 43 1.49 -9.70 15.69
CA GLU A 43 2.14 -10.85 15.04
C GLU A 43 2.06 -10.71 13.52
N THR A 44 3.21 -10.80 12.87
CA THR A 44 3.32 -10.68 11.42
C THR A 44 4.57 -11.39 10.91
N ASN A 45 4.60 -11.59 9.60
CA ASN A 45 5.79 -12.05 8.91
C ASN A 45 6.74 -10.87 8.72
N ILE A 46 8.01 -11.08 9.07
CA ILE A 46 9.04 -10.04 9.06
C ILE A 46 10.25 -10.45 8.22
N VAL A 47 10.97 -9.44 7.74
CA VAL A 47 12.16 -9.56 6.90
C VAL A 47 13.28 -8.73 7.50
N SER A 48 14.49 -9.29 7.62
CA SER A 48 15.68 -8.50 8.00
C SER A 48 16.06 -7.55 6.87
N ALA A 49 16.15 -6.26 7.18
CA ALA A 49 16.60 -5.24 6.23
C ALA A 49 18.03 -5.50 5.75
N LYS A 50 18.93 -6.00 6.61
CA LYS A 50 20.28 -6.39 6.20
C LYS A 50 20.27 -7.55 5.21
N ALA A 51 19.42 -8.55 5.45
CA ALA A 51 19.30 -9.69 4.55
C ALA A 51 18.73 -9.24 3.19
N LEU A 52 17.73 -8.35 3.21
CA LEU A 52 17.16 -7.74 2.00
C LEU A 52 18.19 -6.90 1.23
N HIS A 53 18.91 -6.02 1.91
CA HIS A 53 19.97 -5.19 1.32
C HIS A 53 21.02 -6.04 0.58
N LYS A 54 21.48 -7.11 1.23
CA LYS A 54 22.44 -8.06 0.66
C LYS A 54 21.85 -8.80 -0.54
N ALA A 55 20.62 -9.32 -0.40
CA ALA A 55 19.95 -10.08 -1.47
C ALA A 55 19.69 -9.21 -2.71
N LEU A 56 19.34 -7.94 -2.52
CA LEU A 56 19.11 -7.00 -3.62
C LEU A 56 20.40 -6.51 -4.29
N GLY A 57 21.58 -6.77 -3.71
CA GLY A 57 22.86 -6.34 -4.27
C GLY A 57 23.05 -4.82 -4.26
N VAL A 58 22.49 -4.12 -3.27
CA VAL A 58 22.56 -2.66 -3.18
C VAL A 58 23.98 -2.22 -2.83
N GLY A 59 24.58 -1.37 -3.68
CA GLY A 59 25.97 -0.91 -3.50
C GLY A 59 26.16 0.18 -2.43
N LYS A 60 25.10 0.87 -2.02
CA LYS A 60 25.13 1.88 -0.95
C LYS A 60 25.29 1.21 0.42
N ASP A 61 26.03 1.84 1.34
CA ASP A 61 26.13 1.37 2.74
C ASP A 61 24.74 1.14 3.35
N PHE A 62 24.61 0.04 4.10
CA PHE A 62 23.34 -0.37 4.72
C PHE A 62 22.71 0.72 5.57
N SER A 63 23.49 1.40 6.42
CA SER A 63 22.95 2.36 7.39
C SER A 63 22.36 3.58 6.70
N THR A 64 23.06 4.09 5.69
CA THR A 64 22.63 5.21 4.86
C THR A 64 21.47 4.79 3.96
N TRP A 65 21.55 3.61 3.36
CA TRP A 65 20.48 3.07 2.51
C TRP A 65 19.14 2.96 3.27
N ILE A 66 19.11 2.27 4.41
CA ILE A 66 17.84 2.04 5.11
C ILE A 66 17.26 3.34 5.67
N THR A 67 18.10 4.26 6.15
CA THR A 67 17.65 5.55 6.68
C THR A 67 17.04 6.42 5.58
N ASP A 68 17.70 6.48 4.42
CA ASP A 68 17.21 7.25 3.28
C ASP A 68 15.91 6.65 2.74
N ARG A 69 15.82 5.32 2.62
CA ARG A 69 14.59 4.66 2.16
C ARG A 69 13.42 4.83 3.11
N ILE A 70 13.65 4.77 4.42
CA ILE A 70 12.60 5.07 5.40
C ILE A 70 12.10 6.50 5.22
N SER A 71 13.00 7.47 5.03
CA SER A 71 12.63 8.87 4.87
C SER A 71 12.03 9.22 3.50
N GLU A 72 12.46 8.58 2.42
CA GLU A 72 12.03 8.88 1.05
C GLU A 72 10.62 8.35 0.74
N TYR A 73 10.26 7.22 1.36
CA TYR A 73 8.97 6.54 1.16
C TYR A 73 8.04 6.64 2.37
N ASP A 74 8.37 7.53 3.33
CA ASP A 74 7.55 7.82 4.51
C ASP A 74 7.17 6.57 5.35
N PHE A 75 8.07 5.58 5.43
CA PHE A 75 7.82 4.37 6.22
C PHE A 75 7.80 4.68 7.72
N THR A 76 6.86 4.08 8.45
CA THR A 76 6.60 4.40 9.85
C THR A 76 6.96 3.27 10.81
N ILE A 77 7.59 3.62 11.93
CA ILE A 77 7.95 2.66 12.98
C ILE A 77 6.68 2.09 13.65
N GLY A 78 6.69 0.78 13.90
CA GLY A 78 5.56 0.07 14.51
C GLY A 78 4.45 -0.30 13.52
N HIS A 79 4.53 0.16 12.27
CA HIS A 79 3.65 -0.30 11.18
C HIS A 79 4.48 -1.01 10.10
N ASP A 80 5.46 -0.31 9.52
CA ASP A 80 6.26 -0.82 8.40
C ASP A 80 7.52 -1.54 8.88
N TYR A 81 8.09 -1.10 9.99
CA TYR A 81 9.29 -1.73 10.56
C TYR A 81 9.40 -1.59 12.08
N SER A 82 10.30 -2.38 12.67
CA SER A 82 10.80 -2.20 14.04
C SER A 82 12.33 -2.23 14.06
N VAL A 83 12.96 -1.56 15.04
CA VAL A 83 14.42 -1.51 15.15
C VAL A 83 14.89 -2.60 16.10
N HIS A 84 15.74 -3.49 15.62
CA HIS A 84 16.33 -4.57 16.39
C HIS A 84 17.83 -4.32 16.59
N LYS A 85 18.31 -4.38 17.83
CA LYS A 85 19.75 -4.32 18.11
C LYS A 85 20.35 -5.68 17.79
N THR A 86 21.17 -5.77 16.75
CA THR A 86 21.99 -6.95 16.49
C THR A 86 23.10 -6.99 17.55
N ILE A 87 23.10 -8.01 18.40
CA ILE A 87 24.28 -8.34 19.21
C ILE A 87 25.26 -9.05 18.28
N SER A 88 26.43 -8.47 18.03
CA SER A 88 27.45 -9.04 17.13
C SER A 88 27.86 -10.44 17.58
N PRO A 89 27.63 -11.50 16.78
CA PRO A 89 27.88 -12.89 17.19
C PRO A 89 29.27 -13.34 16.77
N ASN A 90 30.33 -12.69 17.24
CA ASN A 90 31.67 -13.29 17.13
C ASN A 90 32.00 -14.03 18.43
N LEU A 91 31.27 -15.13 18.69
CA LEU A 91 31.66 -16.11 19.70
C LEU A 91 32.87 -16.90 19.17
N GLY A 92 34.07 -16.44 19.48
CA GLY A 92 35.25 -17.29 19.41
C GLY A 92 35.24 -18.24 20.60
N LYS A 93 35.46 -19.54 20.39
CA LYS A 93 35.69 -20.47 21.51
C LYS A 93 37.02 -20.11 22.20
N SER A 94 36.97 -19.95 23.52
CA SER A 94 38.13 -19.96 24.40
C SER A 94 38.85 -21.31 24.37
N PRO A 95 40.18 -21.38 24.60
CA PRO A 95 40.85 -22.62 24.98
C PRO A 95 40.20 -23.33 26.19
N ASN A 96 39.44 -22.60 27.03
CA ASN A 96 38.80 -23.11 28.26
C ASN A 96 37.27 -23.28 28.15
N GLY A 97 36.69 -23.38 26.94
CA GLY A 97 35.27 -23.74 26.77
C GLY A 97 34.21 -22.71 27.18
N VAL A 98 34.59 -21.59 27.80
CA VAL A 98 33.67 -20.48 28.12
C VAL A 98 33.50 -19.58 26.89
N ALA A 99 32.27 -19.29 26.50
CA ALA A 99 31.94 -18.33 25.45
C ALA A 99 32.45 -16.93 25.81
N TYR A 100 33.44 -16.41 25.08
CA TYR A 100 33.82 -15.00 25.14
C TYR A 100 33.90 -14.42 23.72
N SER A 101 33.38 -13.20 23.55
CA SER A 101 33.52 -12.47 22.28
C SER A 101 34.97 -12.04 22.10
N LYS A 102 35.62 -12.38 20.98
CA LYS A 102 37.00 -11.98 20.64
C LYS A 102 37.13 -10.56 20.10
N ILE A 103 36.14 -9.69 20.33
CA ILE A 103 36.17 -8.29 19.92
C ILE A 103 36.01 -7.40 21.15
N LYS A 104 36.92 -6.43 21.30
CA LYS A 104 36.84 -5.34 22.29
C LYS A 104 35.39 -4.85 22.39
N GLN A 105 34.85 -4.71 23.60
CA GLN A 105 33.56 -4.04 23.87
C GLN A 105 33.61 -2.52 23.57
N SER A 106 34.13 -2.14 22.40
CA SER A 106 34.36 -0.76 21.96
C SER A 106 33.67 -0.50 20.61
N GLY A 107 32.58 -1.22 20.34
CA GLY A 107 31.74 -1.01 19.15
C GLY A 107 30.28 -0.87 19.57
N ARG A 108 29.61 0.17 19.07
CA ARG A 108 28.15 0.33 19.20
C ARG A 108 27.48 -0.90 18.57
N PRO A 109 26.59 -1.64 19.28
CA PRO A 109 25.88 -2.77 18.69
C PRO A 109 25.26 -2.38 17.35
N GLY A 110 25.48 -3.21 16.33
CA GLY A 110 24.93 -2.97 15.00
C GLY A 110 23.40 -2.95 15.07
N LYS A 111 22.76 -2.04 14.33
CA LYS A 111 21.30 -2.04 14.21
C LYS A 111 20.88 -2.89 13.01
N ASP A 112 19.79 -3.62 13.13
CA ASP A 112 19.03 -4.17 12.02
C ASP A 112 17.58 -3.66 12.10
N TYR A 113 16.87 -3.68 10.98
CA TYR A 113 15.48 -3.26 10.90
C TYR A 113 14.66 -4.47 10.50
N LEU A 114 13.65 -4.81 11.29
CA LEU A 114 12.71 -5.89 10.98
C LEU A 114 11.57 -5.25 10.22
N LEU A 115 11.50 -5.53 8.93
CA LEU A 115 10.55 -4.95 8.00
C LEU A 115 9.30 -5.83 7.90
N SER A 116 8.15 -5.22 7.69
CA SER A 116 6.98 -5.93 7.21
C SER A 116 7.26 -6.49 5.81
N VAL A 117 6.60 -7.59 5.45
CA VAL A 117 6.71 -8.13 4.08
C VAL A 117 6.28 -7.11 3.03
N GLY A 118 5.29 -6.25 3.34
CA GLY A 118 4.84 -5.16 2.45
C GLY A 118 5.96 -4.17 2.16
N MET A 119 6.56 -3.59 3.21
CA MET A 119 7.69 -2.68 3.09
C MET A 119 8.87 -3.33 2.36
N ALA A 120 9.20 -4.59 2.67
CA ALA A 120 10.29 -5.30 2.01
C ALA A 120 10.06 -5.47 0.49
N LYS A 121 8.81 -5.76 0.08
CA LYS A 121 8.43 -5.85 -1.34
C LYS A 121 8.52 -4.49 -2.03
N GLU A 122 8.04 -3.43 -1.38
CA GLU A 122 8.13 -2.06 -1.91
C GLU A 122 9.58 -1.65 -2.14
N LEU A 123 10.45 -1.85 -1.15
CA LEU A 123 11.89 -1.60 -1.27
C LEU A 123 12.49 -2.40 -2.44
N ALA A 124 12.19 -3.69 -2.53
CA ALA A 124 12.68 -4.53 -3.61
C ALA A 124 12.25 -4.04 -5.00
N MET A 125 11.04 -3.50 -5.12
CA MET A 125 10.53 -2.96 -6.39
C MET A 125 11.18 -1.63 -6.78
N VAL A 126 11.54 -0.77 -5.83
CA VAL A 126 12.15 0.54 -6.14
C VAL A 126 13.66 0.47 -6.40
N GLU A 127 14.33 -0.60 -5.94
CA GLU A 127 15.76 -0.74 -6.15
C GLU A 127 16.13 -0.94 -7.62
N ARG A 128 17.14 -0.17 -8.07
CA ARG A 128 17.66 -0.19 -9.45
C ARG A 128 18.74 -1.27 -9.62
N THR A 129 18.48 -2.48 -9.15
CA THR A 129 19.40 -3.62 -9.27
C THR A 129 18.84 -4.69 -10.21
N GLU A 130 19.65 -5.68 -10.59
CA GLU A 130 19.19 -6.81 -11.39
C GLU A 130 18.12 -7.62 -10.65
N GLN A 131 18.32 -7.82 -9.36
CA GLN A 131 17.37 -8.49 -8.47
C GLN A 131 16.08 -7.69 -8.35
N GLY A 132 16.14 -6.37 -8.13
CA GLY A 132 14.96 -5.51 -8.14
C GLY A 132 14.21 -5.52 -9.48
N ARG A 133 14.94 -5.63 -10.61
CA ARG A 133 14.34 -5.82 -11.94
C ARG A 133 13.61 -7.16 -12.08
N ALA A 134 14.22 -8.25 -11.63
CA ALA A 134 13.59 -9.57 -11.66
C ALA A 134 12.32 -9.60 -10.81
N ILE A 135 12.35 -9.01 -9.61
CA ILE A 135 11.20 -8.92 -8.70
C ILE A 135 10.05 -8.14 -9.33
N ARG A 136 10.33 -6.98 -9.95
CA ARG A 136 9.30 -6.21 -10.67
C ARG A 136 8.66 -7.01 -11.81
N ARG A 137 9.46 -7.73 -12.61
CA ARG A 137 8.95 -8.55 -13.71
C ARG A 137 8.04 -9.66 -13.20
N TYR A 138 8.43 -10.31 -12.11
CA TYR A 138 7.61 -11.32 -11.45
C TYR A 138 6.25 -10.74 -11.02
N PHE A 139 6.21 -9.60 -10.32
CA PHE A 139 4.93 -9.00 -9.89
C PHE A 139 4.05 -8.53 -11.05
N ILE A 140 4.65 -8.03 -12.15
CA ILE A 140 3.91 -7.72 -13.38
C ILE A 140 3.24 -8.99 -13.93
N GLN A 141 4.00 -10.09 -14.05
CA GLN A 141 3.46 -11.36 -14.52
C GLN A 141 2.34 -11.88 -13.60
N CYS A 142 2.48 -11.74 -12.28
CA CYS A 142 1.40 -12.09 -11.35
C CYS A 142 0.13 -11.27 -11.58
N GLU A 143 0.24 -9.96 -11.87
CA GLU A 143 -0.92 -9.11 -12.18
C GLU A 143 -1.60 -9.53 -13.49
N GLU A 144 -0.81 -9.83 -14.52
CA GLU A 144 -1.30 -10.35 -15.80
C GLU A 144 -2.02 -11.70 -15.65
N GLU A 145 -1.45 -12.62 -14.86
CA GLU A 145 -2.07 -13.93 -14.60
C GLU A 145 -3.30 -13.81 -13.70
N LEU A 146 -3.31 -12.91 -12.71
CA LEU A 146 -4.52 -12.61 -11.93
C LEU A 146 -5.63 -12.09 -12.84
N GLN A 147 -5.29 -11.25 -13.82
CA GLN A 147 -6.23 -10.74 -14.80
C GLN A 147 -6.84 -11.84 -15.69
N ARG A 148 -6.05 -12.86 -16.04
CA ARG A 148 -6.52 -14.00 -16.86
C ARG A 148 -7.33 -15.00 -16.04
N SER A 149 -6.84 -15.33 -14.84
CA SER A 149 -7.41 -16.39 -14.00
C SER A 149 -8.65 -15.96 -13.22
N VAL A 150 -8.66 -14.74 -12.67
CA VAL A 150 -9.78 -14.22 -11.86
C VAL A 150 -10.08 -12.76 -12.23
N PRO A 151 -10.64 -12.52 -13.44
CA PRO A 151 -10.82 -11.17 -13.99
C PRO A 151 -11.68 -10.25 -13.12
N GLU A 152 -12.65 -10.79 -12.39
CA GLU A 152 -13.52 -10.00 -11.51
C GLU A 152 -12.74 -9.42 -10.31
N ILE A 153 -11.88 -10.23 -9.68
CA ILE A 153 -11.03 -9.77 -8.57
C ILE A 153 -10.01 -8.74 -9.08
N ALA A 154 -9.38 -9.02 -10.24
CA ALA A 154 -8.45 -8.09 -10.87
C ALA A 154 -9.13 -6.75 -11.20
N ALA A 155 -10.34 -6.78 -11.76
CA ALA A 155 -11.13 -5.58 -12.04
C ALA A 155 -11.45 -4.77 -10.77
N ARG A 156 -11.78 -5.45 -9.66
CA ARG A 156 -12.01 -4.80 -8.36
C ARG A 156 -10.75 -4.07 -7.86
N TYR A 157 -9.59 -4.71 -7.89
CA TYR A 157 -8.33 -4.06 -7.49
C TYR A 157 -7.95 -2.90 -8.40
N ARG A 158 -8.10 -3.05 -9.73
CA ARG A 158 -7.87 -1.94 -10.67
C ARG A 158 -8.84 -0.78 -10.47
N ARG A 159 -10.10 -1.05 -10.15
CA ARG A 159 -11.07 0.00 -9.81
C ARG A 159 -10.64 0.77 -8.57
N GLN A 160 -10.24 0.07 -7.52
CA GLN A 160 -9.70 0.67 -6.29
C GLN A 160 -8.46 1.55 -6.59
N LEU A 161 -7.50 1.03 -7.35
CA LEU A 161 -6.30 1.77 -7.75
C LEU A 161 -6.64 3.03 -8.56
N LYS A 162 -7.49 2.89 -9.57
CA LYS A 162 -7.96 4.01 -10.39
C LYS A 162 -8.62 5.08 -9.51
N ALA A 163 -9.51 4.68 -8.60
CA ALA A 163 -10.17 5.59 -7.69
C ALA A 163 -9.17 6.34 -6.79
N ARG A 164 -8.16 5.65 -6.26
CA ARG A 164 -7.11 6.26 -5.43
C ARG A 164 -6.25 7.26 -6.20
N ILE A 165 -5.87 6.94 -7.43
CA ILE A 165 -5.10 7.83 -8.31
C ILE A 165 -5.93 9.06 -8.68
N SER A 166 -7.18 8.88 -9.09
CA SER A 166 -8.07 10.00 -9.40
C SER A 166 -8.29 10.93 -8.21
N ALA A 167 -8.47 10.39 -7.00
CA ALA A 167 -8.56 11.18 -5.78
C ALA A 167 -7.25 11.87 -5.43
N ALA A 168 -6.09 11.27 -5.70
CA ALA A 168 -4.79 11.93 -5.49
C ALA A 168 -4.58 13.12 -6.44
N ASN A 169 -4.97 12.94 -7.70
CA ASN A 169 -4.70 13.89 -8.78
C ASN A 169 -5.50 15.19 -8.66
N ASN A 170 -6.64 15.21 -7.96
CA ASN A 170 -7.50 16.40 -7.88
C ASN A 170 -7.17 17.32 -6.70
N PHE A 171 -6.51 16.83 -5.65
CA PHE A 171 -6.21 17.64 -4.46
C PHE A 171 -5.31 18.84 -4.76
N LYS A 172 -4.21 18.62 -5.49
CA LYS A 172 -3.25 19.67 -5.82
C LYS A 172 -3.85 20.73 -6.76
N PRO A 173 -4.48 20.37 -7.90
CA PRO A 173 -5.20 21.33 -8.73
C PRO A 173 -6.28 22.12 -7.98
N MET A 174 -7.02 21.50 -7.05
CA MET A 174 -7.99 22.22 -6.22
C MET A 174 -7.34 23.26 -5.31
N CYS A 175 -6.18 22.94 -4.73
CA CYS A 175 -5.43 23.92 -3.94
C CYS A 175 -4.92 25.06 -4.81
N ASP A 176 -4.45 24.77 -6.02
CA ASP A 176 -3.94 25.78 -6.94
C ASP A 176 -5.07 26.72 -7.43
N ALA A 177 -6.24 26.17 -7.80
CA ALA A 177 -7.43 26.94 -8.15
C ALA A 177 -7.87 27.85 -6.99
N LEU A 178 -7.93 27.32 -5.77
CA LEU A 178 -8.26 28.12 -4.58
C LEU A 178 -7.25 29.24 -4.34
N ASN A 179 -5.96 28.97 -4.55
CA ASN A 179 -4.92 29.97 -4.38
C ASN A 179 -5.05 31.09 -5.42
N MET A 180 -5.29 30.74 -6.69
CA MET A 180 -5.50 31.69 -7.78
C MET A 180 -6.73 32.57 -7.54
N ALA A 181 -7.89 31.97 -7.27
CA ALA A 181 -9.13 32.70 -7.01
C ALA A 181 -9.00 33.69 -5.83
N ARG A 182 -8.21 33.33 -4.80
CA ARG A 182 -7.93 34.24 -3.68
C ARG A 182 -6.95 35.35 -4.05
N ALA A 183 -5.93 35.03 -4.83
CA ALA A 183 -4.95 36.01 -5.30
C ALA A 183 -5.60 37.09 -6.20
N GLU A 184 -6.57 36.71 -7.04
CA GLU A 184 -7.38 37.64 -7.84
C GLU A 184 -8.15 38.65 -6.99
N LEU A 185 -8.57 38.25 -5.80
CA LEU A 185 -9.21 39.13 -4.80
C LEU A 185 -8.19 39.92 -3.96
N GLY A 186 -6.90 39.86 -4.28
CA GLY A 186 -5.81 40.49 -3.52
C GLY A 186 -5.58 39.85 -2.14
N LYS A 187 -6.02 38.61 -1.92
CA LYS A 187 -5.93 37.92 -0.62
C LYS A 187 -4.84 36.85 -0.64
N THR A 188 -4.02 36.82 0.42
CA THR A 188 -3.08 35.72 0.63
C THR A 188 -3.80 34.43 1.06
N THR A 189 -3.34 33.29 0.54
CA THR A 189 -3.85 31.96 0.92
C THR A 189 -3.01 31.36 2.03
N GLN A 190 -3.67 30.84 3.06
CA GLN A 190 -3.05 30.22 4.24
C GLN A 190 -3.39 28.73 4.28
N GLN A 191 -2.58 27.92 4.95
CA GLN A 191 -2.76 26.47 5.05
C GLN A 191 -4.16 26.06 5.49
N ARG A 192 -4.75 26.80 6.44
CA ARG A 192 -6.12 26.55 6.93
C ARG A 192 -7.18 26.61 5.82
N HIS A 193 -6.97 27.37 4.74
CA HIS A 193 -7.94 27.43 3.64
C HIS A 193 -7.97 26.10 2.87
N TYR A 194 -6.80 25.52 2.56
CA TYR A 194 -6.72 24.21 1.92
C TYR A 194 -7.33 23.11 2.81
N SER A 195 -7.04 23.15 4.11
CA SER A 195 -7.62 22.22 5.07
C SER A 195 -9.13 22.38 5.21
N ASN A 196 -9.66 23.61 5.16
CA ASN A 196 -11.10 23.84 5.20
C ASN A 196 -11.79 23.27 3.96
N GLU A 197 -11.22 23.50 2.77
CA GLU A 197 -11.77 23.02 1.51
C GLU A 197 -11.79 21.48 1.45
N SER A 198 -10.68 20.84 1.79
CA SER A 198 -10.59 19.37 1.80
C SER A 198 -11.49 18.75 2.87
N ASN A 199 -11.58 19.36 4.06
CA ASN A 199 -12.48 18.88 5.10
C ASN A 199 -13.96 19.08 4.74
N MET A 200 -14.34 20.13 4.00
CA MET A 200 -15.70 20.30 3.50
C MET A 200 -16.10 19.09 2.65
N ILE A 201 -15.27 18.74 1.66
CA ILE A 201 -15.52 17.60 0.77
C ILE A 201 -15.50 16.29 1.56
N ALA A 202 -14.52 16.08 2.44
CA ALA A 202 -14.43 14.89 3.27
C ALA A 202 -15.69 14.70 4.12
N ARG A 203 -16.24 15.77 4.73
CA ARG A 203 -17.48 15.71 5.49
C ARG A 203 -18.67 15.32 4.63
N ILE A 204 -18.75 15.80 3.39
CA ILE A 204 -19.84 15.42 2.48
C ILE A 204 -19.77 13.92 2.14
N VAL A 205 -18.56 13.40 1.89
CA VAL A 205 -18.35 12.00 1.48
C VAL A 205 -18.45 11.02 2.65
N LEU A 206 -17.93 11.40 3.83
CA LEU A 206 -17.73 10.53 4.99
C LEU A 206 -18.79 10.75 6.09
N GLY A 207 -20.00 11.17 5.71
CA GLY A 207 -21.13 11.25 6.64
C GLY A 207 -20.94 12.29 7.76
N GLY A 208 -20.36 13.44 7.44
CA GLY A 208 -20.13 14.55 8.38
C GLY A 208 -18.79 14.52 9.11
N MET A 209 -17.97 13.47 8.90
CA MET A 209 -16.65 13.36 9.50
C MET A 209 -15.56 14.02 8.65
N THR A 210 -14.56 14.63 9.29
CA THR A 210 -13.29 14.94 8.60
C THR A 210 -12.53 13.65 8.29
N ALA A 211 -11.61 13.68 7.32
CA ALA A 211 -10.77 12.52 7.00
C ALA A 211 -10.01 11.98 8.23
N LYS A 212 -9.53 12.89 9.09
CA LYS A 212 -8.86 12.55 10.35
C LYS A 212 -9.78 11.86 11.34
N GLN A 213 -10.99 12.39 11.54
CA GLN A 213 -11.99 11.79 12.45
C GLN A 213 -12.41 10.40 11.94
N TRP A 214 -12.61 10.27 10.64
CA TRP A 214 -12.96 9.00 10.02
C TRP A 214 -11.85 7.96 10.21
N ALA A 215 -10.58 8.33 10.01
CA ALA A 215 -9.45 7.42 10.26
C ALA A 215 -9.37 6.98 11.72
N GLN A 216 -9.54 7.92 12.66
CA GLN A 216 -9.56 7.60 14.10
C GLN A 216 -10.70 6.64 14.46
N ALA A 217 -11.91 6.87 13.94
CA ALA A 217 -13.08 6.03 14.19
C ALA A 217 -12.91 4.59 13.67
N ASN A 218 -12.10 4.40 12.62
CA ASN A 218 -11.81 3.09 12.02
C ASN A 218 -10.48 2.48 12.49
N GLY A 219 -9.80 3.11 13.47
CA GLY A 219 -8.50 2.62 13.97
C GLY A 219 -7.37 2.63 12.93
N ILE A 220 -7.47 3.51 11.93
CA ILE A 220 -6.50 3.62 10.83
C ILE A 220 -5.34 4.52 11.25
N THR A 221 -4.13 4.00 11.10
CA THR A 221 -2.87 4.74 11.24
C THR A 221 -2.33 5.07 9.85
N GLY A 222 -2.09 6.36 9.55
CA GLY A 222 -1.57 6.81 8.26
C GLY A 222 -2.53 7.72 7.50
N GLU A 223 -2.35 7.82 6.17
CA GLU A 223 -3.18 8.66 5.30
C GLU A 223 -4.59 8.06 5.13
N PRO A 224 -5.66 8.78 5.53
CA PRO A 224 -7.03 8.25 5.49
C PRO A 224 -7.46 7.75 4.10
N ARG A 225 -7.02 8.42 3.01
CA ARG A 225 -7.40 8.04 1.64
C ARG A 225 -6.91 6.64 1.24
N ASP A 226 -5.84 6.13 1.84
CA ASP A 226 -5.32 4.78 1.53
C ASP A 226 -6.23 3.66 2.03
N SER A 227 -7.05 3.95 3.04
CA SER A 227 -7.97 2.99 3.65
C SER A 227 -9.43 3.14 3.20
N MET A 228 -9.74 4.17 2.39
CA MET A 228 -11.07 4.37 1.84
C MET A 228 -11.38 3.32 0.76
N ASN A 229 -12.65 2.91 0.65
CA ASN A 229 -13.06 2.02 -0.43
C ASN A 229 -13.18 2.76 -1.78
N ALA A 230 -13.27 2.01 -2.88
CA ALA A 230 -13.35 2.57 -4.23
C ALA A 230 -14.52 3.55 -4.41
N ALA A 231 -15.68 3.29 -3.82
CA ALA A 231 -16.83 4.18 -3.94
C ALA A 231 -16.61 5.51 -3.21
N GLN A 232 -16.02 5.49 -2.01
CA GLN A 232 -15.65 6.69 -1.27
C GLN A 232 -14.61 7.53 -2.04
N LEU A 233 -13.60 6.88 -2.61
CA LEU A 233 -12.56 7.54 -3.40
C LEU A 233 -13.10 8.14 -4.71
N GLU A 234 -13.96 7.41 -5.42
CA GLU A 234 -14.64 7.90 -6.62
C GLU A 234 -15.53 9.11 -6.32
N HIS A 235 -16.26 9.07 -5.20
CA HIS A 235 -17.10 10.18 -4.76
C HIS A 235 -16.26 11.41 -4.42
N LEU A 236 -15.17 11.20 -3.67
CA LEU A 236 -14.24 12.26 -3.30
C LEU A 236 -13.60 12.90 -4.54
N ALA A 237 -13.12 12.08 -5.48
CA ALA A 237 -12.55 12.58 -6.73
C ALA A 237 -13.57 13.38 -7.56
N TYR A 238 -14.83 12.92 -7.63
CA TYR A 238 -15.91 13.63 -8.31
C TYR A 238 -16.18 15.01 -7.70
N LEU A 239 -16.29 15.09 -6.38
CA LEU A 239 -16.54 16.35 -5.68
C LEU A 239 -15.33 17.30 -5.73
N GLU A 240 -14.10 16.80 -5.62
CA GLU A 240 -12.89 17.62 -5.77
C GLU A 240 -12.80 18.22 -7.18
N SER A 241 -13.01 17.40 -8.23
CA SER A 241 -13.02 17.88 -9.61
C SER A 241 -14.10 18.92 -9.84
N THR A 242 -15.30 18.70 -9.29
CA THR A 242 -16.40 19.66 -9.41
C THR A 242 -16.07 20.95 -8.68
N ASN A 243 -15.49 20.86 -7.48
CA ASN A 243 -15.15 22.02 -6.68
C ASN A 243 -14.11 22.91 -7.35
N ILE A 244 -13.14 22.33 -8.08
CA ILE A 244 -12.22 23.10 -8.95
C ILE A 244 -13.03 23.99 -9.89
N THR A 245 -13.96 23.41 -10.64
CA THR A 245 -14.80 24.16 -11.59
C THR A 245 -15.63 25.24 -10.90
N LEU A 246 -16.21 24.95 -9.73
CA LEU A 246 -16.99 25.96 -8.98
C LEU A 246 -16.11 27.10 -8.44
N ILE A 247 -14.86 26.81 -8.06
CA ILE A 247 -13.86 27.84 -7.70
C ILE A 247 -13.56 28.72 -8.90
N ASP A 248 -13.28 28.12 -10.06
CA ASP A 248 -12.94 28.84 -11.29
C ASP A 248 -14.10 29.71 -11.80
N MET A 249 -15.34 29.32 -11.48
CA MET A 249 -16.54 30.13 -11.74
C MET A 249 -16.74 31.28 -10.73
N GLY A 250 -15.84 31.45 -9.77
CA GLY A 250 -15.90 32.52 -8.77
C GLY A 250 -16.96 32.33 -7.69
N MET A 251 -17.47 31.11 -7.50
CA MET A 251 -18.52 30.85 -6.50
C MET A 251 -17.96 30.92 -5.07
N GLU A 252 -18.73 31.51 -4.16
CA GLU A 252 -18.36 31.62 -2.74
C GLU A 252 -18.47 30.28 -2.01
N TYR A 253 -17.71 30.12 -0.92
CA TYR A 253 -17.55 28.85 -0.20
C TYR A 253 -18.89 28.19 0.20
N GLU A 254 -19.82 28.94 0.81
CA GLU A 254 -21.11 28.37 1.25
C GLU A 254 -22.00 27.97 0.06
N GLN A 255 -21.91 28.70 -1.07
CA GLN A 255 -22.62 28.34 -2.30
C GLN A 255 -22.06 27.03 -2.88
N ARG A 256 -20.73 26.91 -2.96
CA ARG A 256 -20.06 25.67 -3.41
C ARG A 256 -20.43 24.49 -2.52
N LYS A 257 -20.41 24.67 -1.20
CA LYS A 257 -20.81 23.63 -0.24
C LYS A 257 -22.23 23.14 -0.47
N GLY A 258 -23.18 24.05 -0.70
CA GLY A 258 -24.56 23.71 -1.02
C GLY A 258 -24.68 22.90 -2.31
N GLU A 259 -24.00 23.34 -3.37
CA GLU A 259 -23.99 22.66 -4.66
C GLU A 259 -23.32 21.28 -4.62
N LEU A 260 -22.16 21.17 -3.98
CA LEU A 260 -21.47 19.89 -3.80
C LEU A 260 -22.30 18.91 -2.97
N THR A 261 -23.03 19.40 -1.96
CA THR A 261 -23.95 18.56 -1.18
C THR A 261 -25.09 18.05 -2.07
N ARG A 262 -25.70 18.91 -2.88
CA ARG A 262 -26.75 18.53 -3.83
C ARG A 262 -26.25 17.50 -4.86
N LEU A 263 -25.06 17.71 -5.41
CA LEU A 263 -24.45 16.82 -6.39
C LEU A 263 -24.04 15.47 -5.76
N SER A 264 -23.56 15.49 -4.52
CA SER A 264 -23.30 14.28 -3.72
C SER A 264 -24.56 13.41 -3.58
N GLN A 265 -25.70 14.01 -3.20
CA GLN A 265 -26.95 13.26 -3.08
C GLN A 265 -27.40 12.65 -4.42
N ARG A 266 -27.28 13.40 -5.51
CA ARG A 266 -27.56 12.90 -6.87
C ARG A 266 -26.61 11.77 -7.27
N TRP A 267 -25.33 11.89 -6.93
CA TRP A 267 -24.32 10.88 -7.22
C TRP A 267 -24.61 9.57 -6.48
N LEU A 268 -25.01 9.65 -5.20
CA LEU A 268 -25.40 8.50 -4.39
C LEU A 268 -26.68 7.84 -4.93
N ALA A 269 -27.72 8.62 -5.25
CA ALA A 269 -28.98 8.11 -5.79
C ALA A 269 -28.78 7.28 -7.07
N LYS A 270 -28.03 7.81 -8.04
CA LYS A 270 -27.73 7.09 -9.30
C LYS A 270 -27.05 5.75 -9.09
N ARG A 271 -26.26 5.60 -8.03
CA ARG A 271 -25.53 4.35 -7.74
C ARG A 271 -26.34 3.34 -6.94
N LEU A 272 -27.31 3.81 -6.15
CA LEU A 272 -28.29 2.94 -5.52
C LEU A 272 -29.20 2.31 -6.57
N GLU A 273 -29.69 3.09 -7.53
CA GLU A 273 -30.52 2.59 -8.64
C GLU A 273 -29.82 1.50 -9.46
N VAL A 274 -28.53 1.67 -9.76
CA VAL A 274 -27.72 0.69 -10.52
C VAL A 274 -27.46 -0.60 -9.74
N ASN A 275 -27.48 -0.58 -8.40
CA ASN A 275 -27.29 -1.79 -7.60
C ASN A 275 -28.60 -2.59 -7.40
N HIS A 276 -29.76 -2.02 -7.75
CA HIS A 276 -31.08 -2.64 -7.62
C HIS A 276 -31.68 -3.10 -8.96
N ALA A 277 -30.98 -2.85 -10.08
CA ALA A 277 -31.34 -3.27 -11.43
C ALA A 277 -30.44 -4.42 -11.89
#